data_AF-A0A9E4ZKB2-F1
#
_entry.id   AF-A0A9E4ZKB2-F1
#
_cell.length_a   1.000
_cell.length_b   1.000
_cell.length_c   1.000
_cell.angle_alpha   90.00
_cell.angle_beta   90.00
_cell.angle_gamma   90.00
#
_symmetry.space_group_name_H-M   'P 1'
#
loop_
_entity.id
_entity.type
_entity.pdbx_description
1 polymer ?
#
loop_
_entity_poly.entity_id
_entity_poly.type
_entity_poly.pdbx_seq_one_letter_code
_entity_poly.pdbx_strand_id
1 'polypeptide(L)'
;MAESFSQEIGVLQDGLTIQIPMFYKLMASMLTVAVIPIFLLGIVSAGDAGSVIATFGLQNSIIIMTVLTVLVVFMWSFFLAKSITNPVEQLAKAATSASQGDLTNVEITVTSNDEIGELAVAFNRLINSYRILDTLARDDAE
;
A
#
# COMPACT_ATOMS: atom_id res chain seq x y z
N MET A 1 -11.53 24.05 -36.89
CA MET A 1 -11.09 22.69 -37.27
C MET A 1 -9.72 22.33 -36.68
N ALA A 2 -8.74 23.24 -36.62
CA ALA A 2 -7.47 22.96 -35.95
C ALA A 2 -7.57 22.94 -34.40
N GLU A 3 -8.43 23.79 -33.82
CA GLU A 3 -8.63 23.85 -32.36
C GLU A 3 -9.33 22.63 -31.76
N SER A 4 -10.26 22.00 -32.50
CA SER A 4 -10.92 20.77 -32.05
C SER A 4 -9.97 19.57 -32.04
N PHE A 5 -8.97 19.56 -32.92
CA PHE A 5 -7.97 18.49 -33.00
C PHE A 5 -6.91 18.62 -31.89
N SER A 6 -6.53 19.84 -31.50
CA SER A 6 -5.68 20.06 -30.32
C SER A 6 -6.38 19.71 -29.00
N GLN A 7 -7.70 19.87 -28.94
CA GLN A 7 -8.50 19.52 -27.77
C GLN A 7 -8.61 17.99 -27.60
N GLU A 8 -8.64 17.24 -28.70
CA GLU A 8 -8.65 15.78 -28.71
C GLU A 8 -7.29 15.18 -28.31
N ILE A 9 -6.18 15.80 -28.72
CA ILE A 9 -4.82 15.36 -28.37
C ILE A 9 -4.47 15.68 -26.89
N GLY A 10 -5.05 16.73 -26.30
CA GLY A 10 -4.90 17.03 -24.87
C GLY A 10 -5.56 16.01 -23.94
N VAL A 11 -6.61 15.32 -24.40
CA VAL A 11 -7.32 14.28 -23.64
C VAL A 11 -6.58 12.94 -23.67
N LEU A 12 -5.74 12.70 -24.69
CA LEU A 12 -4.93 11.47 -24.80
C LEU A 12 -3.64 11.51 -23.95
N GLN A 13 -3.41 12.58 -23.19
CA GLN A 13 -2.26 12.74 -22.30
C GLN A 13 -2.57 12.39 -20.83
N ASP A 14 -3.78 11.90 -20.54
CA ASP A 14 -4.01 11.10 -19.33
C ASP A 14 -3.35 9.74 -19.56
N GLY A 15 -2.05 9.69 -19.26
CA GLY A 15 -1.29 8.45 -19.23
C GLY A 15 -2.08 7.42 -18.42
N LEU A 16 -2.29 6.25 -19.01
CA LEU A 16 -2.97 5.11 -18.39
C LEU A 16 -2.17 4.70 -17.15
N THR A 17 -2.36 5.41 -16.04
CA THR A 17 -1.72 5.10 -14.76
C THR A 17 -2.34 3.79 -14.31
N ILE A 18 -1.61 2.70 -14.54
CA ILE A 18 -2.07 1.37 -14.15
C ILE A 18 -2.13 1.35 -12.63
N GLN A 19 -3.33 1.55 -12.09
CA GLN A 19 -3.61 1.38 -10.68
C GLN A 19 -3.50 -0.11 -10.36
N ILE A 20 -2.45 -0.49 -9.64
CA ILE A 20 -2.27 -1.87 -9.20
C ILE A 20 -3.06 -2.03 -7.91
N PRO A 21 -4.12 -2.87 -7.89
CA PRO A 21 -4.95 -3.01 -6.70
C PRO A 21 -4.11 -3.51 -5.52
N MET A 22 -4.30 -2.95 -4.33
CA MET A 22 -3.64 -3.35 -3.09
C MET A 22 -3.84 -4.82 -2.77
N PHE A 23 -4.97 -5.35 -3.19
CA PHE A 23 -5.25 -6.77 -3.12
C PHE A 23 -4.14 -7.61 -3.76
N TYR A 24 -3.54 -7.17 -4.88
CA TYR A 24 -2.44 -7.91 -5.53
C TYR A 24 -1.15 -7.87 -4.70
N LYS A 25 -0.86 -6.78 -3.99
CA LYS A 25 0.28 -6.71 -3.06
C LYS A 25 0.09 -7.64 -1.86
N LEU A 26 -1.13 -7.71 -1.33
CA LEU A 26 -1.50 -8.63 -0.24
C LEU A 26 -1.49 -10.08 -0.69
N MET A 27 -2.03 -10.38 -1.88
CA MET A 27 -2.03 -11.73 -2.44
C MET A 27 -0.60 -12.19 -2.74
N ALA A 28 0.27 -11.32 -3.24
CA ALA A 28 1.68 -11.65 -3.47
C ALA A 28 2.43 -11.94 -2.17
N SER A 29 2.18 -11.17 -1.10
CA SER A 29 2.80 -11.43 0.21
C SER A 29 2.27 -12.73 0.83
N MET A 30 0.96 -12.99 0.73
CA MET A 30 0.36 -14.24 1.20
C MET A 30 0.87 -15.46 0.43
N LEU A 31 0.96 -15.36 -0.90
CA LEU A 31 1.49 -16.41 -1.75
C LEU A 31 2.95 -16.71 -1.38
N THR A 32 3.78 -15.69 -1.22
CA THR A 32 5.19 -15.88 -0.87
C THR A 32 5.35 -16.53 0.50
N VAL A 33 4.62 -16.05 1.53
CA VAL A 33 4.67 -16.65 2.88
C VAL A 33 4.17 -18.10 2.87
N ALA A 34 3.17 -18.45 2.05
CA ALA A 34 2.65 -19.81 1.96
C ALA A 34 3.53 -20.77 1.14
N VAL A 35 4.14 -20.28 0.04
CA VAL A 35 4.92 -21.11 -0.89
C VAL A 35 6.33 -21.39 -0.37
N ILE A 36 6.97 -20.44 0.32
CA ILE A 36 8.35 -20.60 0.79
C ILE A 36 8.51 -21.83 1.69
N PRO A 37 7.71 -22.05 2.75
CA PRO A 37 7.85 -23.22 3.61
C PRO A 37 7.65 -24.54 2.87
N ILE A 38 6.66 -24.60 1.96
CA ILE A 38 6.36 -25.80 1.17
C ILE A 38 7.51 -26.11 0.22
N PHE A 39 8.04 -25.10 -0.44
CA PHE A 39 9.18 -25.23 -1.33
C PHE A 39 10.44 -25.70 -0.58
N LEU A 40 10.69 -25.12 0.60
CA LEU A 40 11.79 -25.54 1.48
C LEU A 40 11.65 -26.99 1.95
N LEU A 41 10.46 -27.42 2.35
CA LEU A 41 10.18 -28.81 2.69
C LEU A 41 10.35 -29.75 1.47
N GLY A 42 9.95 -29.31 0.29
CA GLY A 42 10.16 -30.05 -0.96
C GLY A 42 11.63 -30.30 -1.26
N ILE A 43 12.49 -29.28 -1.11
CA ILE A 43 13.95 -29.43 -1.25
C ILE A 43 14.50 -30.45 -0.25
N VAL A 44 14.04 -30.40 1.01
CA VAL A 44 14.46 -31.35 2.04
C VAL A 44 14.01 -32.78 1.73
N SER A 45 12.77 -32.94 1.23
CA SER A 45 12.17 -34.25 0.95
C SER A 45 12.65 -34.90 -0.34
N ALA A 46 13.05 -34.14 -1.36
CA ALA A 46 13.43 -34.67 -2.67
C ALA A 46 14.83 -35.33 -2.71
N GLY A 47 15.56 -35.35 -1.59
CA GLY A 47 16.83 -36.07 -1.46
C GLY A 47 18.08 -35.27 -1.84
N ASP A 48 17.95 -34.18 -2.61
CA ASP A 48 19.08 -33.29 -2.96
C ASP A 48 19.57 -32.43 -1.78
N ALA A 49 18.76 -32.30 -0.73
CA ALA A 49 19.19 -31.71 0.55
C ALA A 49 20.28 -32.53 1.25
N GLY A 50 20.60 -33.74 0.80
CA GLY A 50 21.74 -34.50 1.30
C GLY A 50 23.04 -33.69 1.25
N SER A 51 23.22 -32.81 0.25
CA SER A 51 24.38 -31.92 0.15
C SER A 51 24.41 -30.83 1.23
N VAL A 52 23.26 -30.19 1.49
CA VAL A 52 23.12 -29.14 2.52
C VAL A 52 23.18 -29.73 3.92
N ILE A 53 22.49 -30.86 4.14
CA ILE A 53 22.47 -31.60 5.40
C ILE A 53 23.83 -32.23 5.69
N ALA A 54 24.56 -32.72 4.69
CA ALA A 54 25.93 -33.23 4.88
C ALA A 54 26.95 -32.10 5.14
N THR A 55 26.73 -30.90 4.59
CA THR A 55 27.63 -29.75 4.79
C THR A 55 27.41 -29.05 6.13
N PHE A 56 26.14 -28.86 6.55
CA PHE A 56 25.79 -28.08 7.73
C PHE A 56 25.21 -28.91 8.89
N GLY A 57 24.80 -30.15 8.66
CA GLY A 57 24.04 -30.96 9.61
C GLY A 57 22.53 -30.67 9.55
N LEU A 58 21.71 -31.67 9.90
CA LEU A 58 20.24 -31.58 9.83
C LEU A 58 19.70 -30.46 10.73
N GLN A 59 20.23 -30.33 11.96
CA GLN A 59 19.77 -29.34 12.93
C GLN A 59 20.05 -27.90 12.48
N ASN A 60 21.26 -27.60 12.01
CA ASN A 60 21.59 -26.25 11.53
C ASN A 60 20.84 -25.88 10.25
N SER A 61 20.61 -26.84 9.36
CA SER A 61 19.85 -26.61 8.13
C SER A 61 18.42 -26.14 8.44
N ILE A 62 17.76 -26.78 9.41
CA ILE A 62 16.42 -26.38 9.87
C ILE A 62 16.43 -24.96 10.46
N ILE A 63 17.45 -24.64 11.27
CA ILE A 63 17.59 -23.31 11.87
C ILE A 63 17.75 -22.24 10.79
N ILE A 64 18.63 -22.45 9.81
CA ILE A 64 18.87 -21.48 8.71
C ILE A 64 17.56 -21.22 7.94
N MET A 65 16.83 -22.27 7.57
CA MET A 65 15.57 -22.15 6.86
C MET A 65 14.49 -21.42 7.67
N THR A 66 14.43 -21.69 8.97
CA THR A 66 13.52 -21.00 9.89
C THR A 66 13.84 -19.50 9.94
N VAL A 67 15.12 -19.16 10.11
CA VAL A 67 15.57 -17.76 10.14
C VAL A 67 15.25 -17.04 8.82
N LEU A 68 15.52 -17.66 7.68
CA LEU A 68 15.18 -17.09 6.37
C LEU A 68 13.68 -16.82 6.23
N THR A 69 12.84 -17.76 6.68
CA THR A 69 11.38 -17.60 6.64
C THR A 69 10.93 -16.42 7.50
N VAL A 70 11.45 -16.34 8.73
CA VAL A 70 11.14 -15.23 9.65
C VAL A 70 11.56 -13.88 9.06
N LEU A 71 12.74 -13.81 8.42
CA LEU A 71 13.20 -12.58 7.78
C LEU A 71 12.27 -12.13 6.65
N VAL A 72 11.78 -13.05 5.81
CA VAL A 72 10.84 -12.73 4.74
C VAL A 72 9.50 -12.23 5.30
N VAL A 73 8.96 -12.89 6.34
CA VAL A 73 7.73 -12.45 7.01
C VAL A 73 7.88 -11.06 7.61
N PHE A 74 9.03 -10.79 8.24
CA PHE A 74 9.32 -9.48 8.83
C PHE A 74 9.42 -8.39 7.76
N MET A 75 10.10 -8.68 6.64
CA MET A 75 10.21 -7.77 5.50
C MET A 75 8.84 -7.41 4.93
N TRP A 76 7.95 -8.40 4.74
CA TRP A 76 6.59 -8.15 4.27
C TRP A 76 5.75 -7.38 5.27
N SER A 77 5.82 -7.73 6.56
CA SER A 77 5.12 -7.00 7.63
C SER A 77 5.48 -5.52 7.63
N PHE A 78 6.78 -5.21 7.51
CA PHE A 78 7.26 -3.83 7.44
C PHE A 78 6.75 -3.11 6.18
N PHE A 79 6.75 -3.79 5.03
CA PHE A 79 6.23 -3.23 3.77
C PHE A 79 4.72 -2.93 3.83
N LEU A 80 3.92 -3.84 4.39
CA LEU A 80 2.48 -3.66 4.58
C LEU A 80 2.19 -2.51 5.55
N ALA A 81 2.93 -2.42 6.66
CA ALA A 81 2.77 -1.31 7.61
C ALA A 81 2.97 0.05 6.92
N LYS A 82 4.00 0.17 6.07
CA LYS A 82 4.28 1.42 5.36
C LYS A 82 3.26 1.74 4.26
N SER A 83 2.75 0.73 3.56
CA SER A 83 1.87 0.92 2.38
C SER A 83 0.37 0.95 2.72
N ILE A 84 -0.05 0.38 3.85
CA ILE A 84 -1.45 0.31 4.26
C ILE A 84 -1.64 0.98 5.62
N THR A 85 -1.01 0.43 6.65
CA THR A 85 -1.31 0.80 8.05
C THR A 85 -1.04 2.28 8.30
N ASN A 86 0.12 2.79 7.88
CA ASN A 86 0.50 4.18 8.10
C ASN A 86 -0.42 5.17 7.36
N PRO A 87 -0.74 5.02 6.06
CA PRO A 87 -1.71 5.88 5.40
C PRO A 87 -3.12 5.83 6.02
N VAL A 88 -3.59 4.63 6.39
CA VAL A 88 -4.91 4.46 7.01
C VAL A 88 -4.98 5.13 8.38
N GLU A 89 -3.92 5.01 9.20
CA GLU A 89 -3.84 5.68 10.49
C GLU A 89 -3.82 7.21 10.35
N GLN A 90 -3.10 7.73 9.36
CA GLN A 90 -3.10 9.16 9.05
C GLN A 90 -4.48 9.66 8.64
N LEU A 91 -5.18 8.92 7.76
CA LEU A 91 -6.57 9.22 7.38
C LEU A 91 -7.50 9.21 8.59
N ALA A 92 -7.39 8.23 9.47
CA ALA A 92 -8.21 8.14 10.67
C ALA A 92 -7.98 9.32 11.63
N LYS A 93 -6.72 9.71 11.84
CA LYS A 93 -6.37 10.90 12.65
C LYS A 93 -6.92 12.18 12.03
N ALA A 94 -6.72 12.37 10.74
CA ALA A 94 -7.22 13.52 9.99
C ALA A 94 -8.75 13.62 10.05
N ALA A 95 -9.46 12.52 9.84
CA ALA A 95 -10.91 12.47 9.95
C ALA A 95 -11.40 12.82 11.36
N THR A 96 -10.68 12.40 12.39
CA THR A 96 -10.97 12.72 13.80
C THR A 96 -10.78 14.21 14.10
N SER A 97 -9.75 14.85 13.54
CA SER A 97 -9.55 16.30 13.66
C SER A 97 -10.63 17.08 12.92
N ALA A 98 -10.96 16.67 11.69
CA ALA A 98 -12.01 17.31 10.90
C ALA A 98 -13.39 17.24 11.57
N SER A 99 -13.73 16.13 12.23
CA SER A 99 -15.00 15.99 12.93
C SER A 99 -15.13 16.91 14.16
N GLN A 100 -14.01 17.42 14.67
CA GLN A 100 -13.95 18.40 15.76
C GLN A 100 -13.94 19.85 15.25
N GLY A 101 -14.00 20.06 13.94
CA GLY A 101 -14.00 21.39 13.32
C GLY A 101 -12.59 21.99 13.10
N ASP A 102 -11.52 21.27 13.43
CA ASP A 102 -10.16 21.70 13.09
C ASP A 102 -9.81 21.24 11.67
N LEU A 103 -9.96 22.15 10.71
CA LEU A 103 -9.68 21.91 9.29
C LEU A 103 -8.33 22.48 8.86
N THR A 104 -7.52 23.02 9.78
CA THR A 104 -6.35 23.84 9.44
C THR A 104 -5.20 23.03 8.85
N ASN A 105 -5.05 21.75 9.24
CA ASN A 105 -3.91 20.88 8.88
C ASN A 105 -4.31 19.46 8.46
N VAL A 106 -5.48 19.29 7.82
CA VAL A 106 -6.07 17.96 7.55
C VAL A 106 -5.74 17.43 6.14
N GLU A 107 -4.66 17.88 5.51
CA GLU A 107 -4.29 17.41 4.17
C GLU A 107 -3.47 16.10 4.25
N ILE A 108 -3.99 15.05 3.62
CA ILE A 108 -3.33 13.75 3.54
C ILE A 108 -2.43 13.71 2.31
N THR A 109 -1.14 13.42 2.49
CA THR A 109 -0.25 13.21 1.36
C THR A 109 -0.59 11.89 0.64
N VAL A 110 -0.87 11.96 -0.66
CA VAL A 110 -1.12 10.80 -1.50
C VAL A 110 0.22 10.12 -1.82
N THR A 111 0.47 8.96 -1.21
CA THR A 111 1.75 8.23 -1.34
C THR A 111 1.62 6.91 -2.09
N SER A 112 0.41 6.54 -2.50
CA SER A 112 0.10 5.27 -3.15
C SER A 112 -0.70 5.47 -4.44
N ASN A 113 -0.52 4.57 -5.41
CA ASN A 113 -1.20 4.58 -6.72
C ASN A 113 -2.22 3.44 -6.81
N ASP A 114 -2.97 3.23 -5.74
CA ASP A 114 -3.93 2.15 -5.54
C ASP A 114 -5.12 2.66 -4.73
N GLU A 115 -5.97 1.76 -4.23
CA GLU A 115 -7.21 2.11 -3.51
C GLU A 115 -6.95 2.95 -2.25
N ILE A 116 -5.77 2.83 -1.61
CA ILE A 116 -5.39 3.67 -0.47
C ILE A 116 -5.07 5.10 -0.95
N GLY A 117 -4.41 5.22 -2.10
CA GLY A 117 -4.18 6.51 -2.75
C GLY A 117 -5.47 7.17 -3.21
N GLU A 118 -6.36 6.40 -3.83
CA GLU A 118 -7.67 6.87 -4.26
C GLU A 118 -8.52 7.33 -3.06
N LEU A 119 -8.50 6.58 -1.96
CA LEU A 119 -9.14 6.97 -0.71
C LEU A 119 -8.58 8.29 -0.16
N ALA A 120 -7.27 8.47 -0.18
CA ALA A 120 -6.63 9.72 0.25
C ALA A 120 -7.06 10.91 -0.62
N VAL A 121 -7.11 10.73 -1.95
CA VAL A 121 -7.62 11.75 -2.88
C VAL A 121 -9.08 12.08 -2.59
N ALA A 122 -9.94 11.09 -2.43
CA ALA A 122 -11.35 11.28 -2.13
C ALA A 122 -11.56 12.01 -0.79
N PHE A 123 -10.77 11.66 0.23
CA PHE A 123 -10.79 12.31 1.53
C PHE A 123 -10.37 13.79 1.44
N ASN A 124 -9.28 14.10 0.74
CA ASN A 124 -8.83 15.48 0.54
C ASN A 124 -9.90 16.33 -0.17
N ARG A 125 -10.60 15.76 -1.17
CA ARG A 125 -11.72 16.43 -1.85
C ARG A 125 -12.86 16.74 -0.87
N LEU A 126 -13.20 15.81 0.02
CA LEU A 126 -14.21 16.02 1.06
C LEU A 126 -13.82 17.18 1.97
N ILE A 127 -12.59 17.20 2.50
CA ILE A 127 -12.11 18.27 3.38
C ILE A 127 -12.15 19.63 2.66
N ASN A 128 -11.76 19.67 1.39
CA ASN A 128 -11.81 20.90 0.60
C ASN A 128 -13.24 21.42 0.44
N SER A 129 -14.22 20.55 0.16
CA SER A 129 -15.64 20.94 0.10
C SER A 129 -16.13 21.50 1.43
N TYR A 130 -15.75 20.92 2.57
CA TYR A 130 -16.10 21.45 3.89
C TYR A 130 -15.47 22.84 4.14
N ARG A 131 -14.21 23.05 3.76
CA ARG A 131 -13.56 24.37 3.87
C ARG A 131 -14.29 25.44 3.06
N ILE A 132 -14.71 25.11 1.84
CA ILE A 132 -15.48 26.03 0.99
C ILE A 132 -16.81 26.39 1.67
N LEU A 133 -17.53 25.40 2.20
CA LEU A 133 -18.79 25.64 2.91
C LEU A 133 -18.61 26.52 4.16
N ASP A 134 -17.55 26.29 4.94
CA ASP A 134 -17.24 27.12 6.11
C ASP A 134 -16.92 28.57 5.71
N THR A 135 -16.17 28.78 4.63
CA THR A 135 -15.89 30.14 4.12
C THR A 135 -17.16 30.86 3.66
N LEU A 136 -18.07 30.16 2.97
CA LEU A 136 -19.34 30.74 2.50
C LEU A 136 -20.25 31.12 3.67
N ALA A 137 -20.35 30.26 4.68
CA ALA A 137 -21.16 30.53 5.87
C ALA A 137 -20.66 31.72 6.69
N ARG A 138 -19.35 32.04 6.60
CA ARG A 138 -18.76 33.22 7.24
C ARG A 138 -19.04 34.49 6.46
N ASP A 139 -18.96 34.44 5.13
CA ASP A 139 -19.26 35.60 4.26
C ASP A 139 -20.74 36.02 4.35
N ASP A 140 -21.68 35.09 4.51
CA ASP A 140 -23.11 35.39 4.68
C ASP A 140 -23.45 36.03 6.05
N ALA A 141 -22.52 36.02 7.01
CA ALA A 141 -22.72 36.53 8.36
C ALA A 141 -22.20 37.97 8.59
N GLU A 142 -21.49 38.55 7.61
CA GLU A 142 -21.02 39.95 7.60
C GLU A 142 -21.95 40.87 6.80
#